data_AF-A0A6V7HNN2-F1
#
_entry.id   AF-A0A6V7HNN2-F1
#
_cell.length_a   1.000
_cell.length_b   1.000
_cell.length_c   1.000
_cell.angle_alpha   90.00
_cell.angle_beta   90.00
_cell.angle_gamma   90.00
#
_symmetry.space_group_name_H-M   'P 1'
#
loop_
_entity.id
_entity.type
_entity.pdbx_description
1 polymer ?
#
loop_
_entity_poly.entity_id
_entity_poly.type
_entity_poly.pdbx_seq_one_letter_code
_entity_poly.pdbx_strand_id
1 'polypeptide(L)'
;MVIPRRRGERVLRSLNPACSSFSPPSGFPRYLLYRNLGESLVSQPPPKQDCRSILDAVWTYLAELTNPANFMHCAEIWVQFTAVHFSDNFLPLIDLFRKESVKVEVCKTVVEAVGVRTGPVTDPIVVNALMFVARIMHDSVSALTVEDEKRQIGQLVCGLVQRVDHGRDFEKQLNFYVEARAAFPNLDSVHVQLVQCVNRLSVDARNIVRGHHTRRTSAFVRACAAFSFITIPSLTLVYTRLQLYLLSGQVALLNQCLGQADACFKAALSLLPEMPKTMDVDGRRKSSQPYLLSYLSNFLSTLLVVPDSPEHGVLYLTRGLLNAVQRCFEENTSTKTHLYLRVLDLLSTIVQESYPYHVEKVDSNDKLYGSDRKFVSEVDKISSRIVEEILSHLRYLGSTDQSEKQAALALELFDCFVVRADLRDPRLARVAVNLWNLSVRRGFVDSRVK
;
A
#
# COMPACT_ATOMS: atom_id res chain seq x y z
N MET A 1 -42.44 -7.08 39.88
CA MET A 1 -43.87 -7.33 39.57
C MET A 1 -43.94 -7.92 38.18
N VAL A 2 -44.18 -9.23 38.09
CA VAL A 2 -44.04 -10.05 36.88
C VAL A 2 -45.26 -9.84 35.98
N ILE A 3 -45.07 -9.26 34.80
CA ILE A 3 -46.12 -9.23 33.76
C ILE A 3 -46.27 -10.67 33.22
N PRO A 4 -47.49 -11.20 33.04
CA PRO A 4 -47.67 -12.61 32.68
C PRO A 4 -47.21 -12.86 31.24
N ARG A 5 -46.45 -13.95 31.03
CA ARG A 5 -46.05 -14.54 29.72
C ARG A 5 -47.16 -14.52 28.64
N ARG A 6 -48.44 -14.49 29.05
CA ARG A 6 -49.63 -14.51 28.18
C ARG A 6 -49.87 -13.26 27.32
N ARG A 7 -49.27 -12.09 27.60
CA ARG A 7 -49.47 -10.88 26.76
C ARG A 7 -48.53 -10.84 25.55
N GLY A 8 -47.25 -11.19 25.74
CA GLY A 8 -46.28 -11.31 24.65
C GLY A 8 -46.63 -12.41 23.65
N GLU A 9 -47.08 -13.57 24.13
CA GLU A 9 -47.57 -14.67 23.28
C GLU A 9 -48.83 -14.31 22.48
N ARG A 10 -49.75 -13.49 23.02
CA ARG A 10 -50.93 -13.03 22.27
C ARG A 10 -50.57 -12.05 21.16
N VAL A 11 -49.62 -11.16 21.42
CA VAL A 11 -49.12 -10.19 20.43
C VAL A 11 -48.34 -10.91 19.33
N LEU A 12 -47.46 -11.87 19.68
CA LEU A 12 -46.77 -12.72 18.72
C LEU A 12 -47.73 -13.59 17.89
N ARG A 13 -48.82 -14.11 18.49
CA ARG A 13 -49.88 -14.81 17.74
C ARG A 13 -50.66 -13.88 16.80
N SER A 14 -50.83 -12.60 17.14
CA SER A 14 -51.47 -11.62 16.25
C SER A 14 -50.58 -11.14 15.08
N LEU A 15 -49.28 -11.42 15.14
CA LEU A 15 -48.28 -11.09 14.11
C LEU A 15 -47.94 -12.27 13.19
N ASN A 16 -48.44 -13.48 13.49
CA ASN A 16 -48.12 -14.69 12.74
C ASN A 16 -49.08 -14.84 11.55
N PRO A 17 -48.61 -14.79 10.28
CA PRO A 17 -49.48 -14.92 9.11
C PRO A 17 -50.20 -16.28 9.01
N ALA A 18 -49.73 -17.30 9.75
CA ALA A 18 -50.38 -18.61 9.86
C ALA A 18 -51.57 -18.65 10.85
N CYS A 19 -51.76 -17.64 11.71
CA CYS A 19 -52.93 -17.49 12.57
C CYS A 19 -53.91 -16.48 11.94
N SER A 20 -54.59 -16.92 10.90
CA SER A 20 -55.66 -16.22 10.18
C SER A 20 -56.96 -16.03 10.98
N SER A 21 -56.88 -15.70 12.27
CA SER A 21 -58.06 -15.47 13.12
C SER A 21 -58.08 -14.12 13.85
N PHE A 22 -57.22 -13.18 13.44
CA PHE A 22 -57.38 -11.77 13.82
C PHE A 22 -57.65 -10.93 12.55
N SER A 23 -58.92 -10.90 12.13
CA SER A 23 -59.42 -9.80 11.32
C SER A 23 -59.44 -8.55 12.20
N PRO A 24 -58.76 -7.45 11.82
CA PRO A 24 -58.99 -6.17 12.51
C PRO A 24 -60.48 -5.85 12.44
N PRO A 25 -61.06 -5.12 13.43
CA PRO A 25 -62.43 -4.61 13.30
C PRO A 25 -62.56 -3.96 11.93
N SER A 26 -63.59 -4.35 11.18
CA SER A 26 -63.76 -4.01 9.77
C SER A 26 -63.50 -2.51 9.53
N GLY A 27 -62.42 -2.19 8.81
CA GLY A 27 -62.06 -0.81 8.46
C GLY A 27 -60.91 -0.17 9.23
N PHE A 28 -60.36 -0.80 10.28
CA PHE A 28 -59.21 -0.20 10.99
C PHE A 28 -57.89 -0.39 10.21
N PRO A 29 -57.12 0.68 9.93
CA PRO A 29 -55.88 0.57 9.17
C PRO A 29 -54.81 -0.27 9.89
N ARG A 30 -54.34 -1.35 9.26
CA ARG A 30 -53.32 -2.24 9.85
C ARG A 30 -52.04 -1.49 10.23
N TYR A 31 -51.63 -0.48 9.47
CA TYR A 31 -50.41 0.28 9.76
C TYR A 31 -50.49 0.97 11.14
N LEU A 32 -51.65 1.54 11.51
CA LEU A 32 -51.86 2.14 12.84
C LEU A 32 -51.75 1.11 13.97
N LEU A 33 -52.15 -0.15 13.74
CA LEU A 33 -51.97 -1.21 14.74
C LEU A 33 -50.50 -1.52 14.98
N TYR A 34 -49.73 -1.68 13.89
CA TYR A 34 -48.28 -1.93 13.98
C TYR A 34 -47.55 -0.75 14.62
N ARG A 35 -47.96 0.50 14.34
CA ARG A 35 -47.41 1.69 14.98
C ARG A 35 -47.71 1.74 16.48
N ASN A 36 -48.98 1.61 16.87
CA ASN A 36 -49.39 1.66 18.28
C ASN A 36 -48.75 0.52 19.09
N LEU A 37 -48.59 -0.65 18.47
CA LEU A 37 -47.83 -1.74 19.06
C LEU A 37 -46.38 -1.33 19.32
N GLY A 38 -45.72 -0.73 18.33
CA GLY A 38 -44.37 -0.21 18.48
C GLY A 38 -44.26 0.79 19.64
N GLU A 39 -45.16 1.77 19.75
CA GLU A 39 -45.15 2.78 20.82
C GLU A 39 -45.28 2.13 22.21
N SER A 40 -46.13 1.13 22.33
CA SER A 40 -46.29 0.36 23.57
C SER A 40 -45.01 -0.39 23.91
N LEU A 41 -44.35 -1.01 22.93
CA LEU A 41 -43.14 -1.80 23.17
C LEU A 41 -41.89 -0.94 23.37
N VAL A 42 -41.83 0.28 22.81
CA VAL A 42 -40.80 1.28 23.12
C VAL A 42 -40.83 1.61 24.60
N SER A 43 -42.03 1.87 25.13
CA SER A 43 -42.23 2.24 26.54
C SER A 43 -42.13 1.04 27.50
N GLN A 44 -42.48 -0.16 27.04
CA GLN A 44 -42.50 -1.39 27.82
C GLN A 44 -41.91 -2.55 27.01
N PRO A 45 -40.57 -2.77 27.07
CA PRO A 45 -39.93 -3.75 26.23
C PRO A 45 -40.37 -5.18 26.57
N PRO A 46 -40.50 -6.05 25.55
CA PRO A 46 -40.59 -7.49 25.77
C PRO A 46 -39.23 -8.05 26.24
N PRO A 47 -39.17 -9.31 26.72
CA PRO A 47 -37.91 -9.97 27.01
C PRO A 47 -36.93 -9.91 25.81
N LYS A 48 -35.63 -9.66 26.04
CA LYS A 48 -34.62 -9.48 24.97
C LYS A 48 -34.63 -10.59 23.90
N GLN A 49 -34.96 -11.82 24.29
CA GLN A 49 -35.07 -12.98 23.40
C GLN A 49 -36.20 -12.88 22.35
N ASP A 50 -37.26 -12.14 22.65
CA ASP A 50 -38.45 -12.00 21.78
C ASP A 50 -38.37 -10.75 20.89
N CYS A 51 -37.50 -9.78 21.22
CA CYS A 51 -37.40 -8.53 20.47
C CYS A 51 -37.01 -8.75 18.99
N ARG A 52 -36.13 -9.72 18.70
CA ARG A 52 -35.68 -10.02 17.33
C ARG A 52 -36.81 -10.58 16.46
N SER A 53 -37.55 -11.57 16.98
CA SER A 53 -38.66 -12.20 16.24
C SER A 53 -39.81 -11.22 15.97
N ILE A 54 -40.08 -10.32 16.92
CA ILE A 54 -41.05 -9.23 16.74
C ILE A 54 -40.59 -8.28 15.62
N LEU A 55 -39.33 -7.83 15.65
CA LEU A 55 -38.78 -6.98 14.59
C LEU A 55 -38.83 -7.66 13.22
N ASP A 56 -38.47 -8.94 13.14
CA ASP A 56 -38.53 -9.70 11.89
C ASP A 56 -39.96 -9.76 11.31
N ALA A 57 -40.97 -9.98 12.16
CA ALA A 57 -42.37 -9.99 11.74
C ALA A 57 -42.82 -8.60 11.26
N VAL A 58 -42.47 -7.55 12.00
CA VAL A 58 -42.82 -6.16 11.66
C VAL A 58 -42.15 -5.72 10.38
N TRP A 59 -40.86 -5.99 10.19
CA TRP A 59 -40.15 -5.63 8.95
C TRP A 59 -40.69 -6.36 7.73
N THR A 60 -41.18 -7.59 7.92
CA THR A 60 -41.90 -8.32 6.85
C THR A 60 -43.15 -7.55 6.44
N TYR A 61 -43.97 -7.11 7.41
CA TYR A 61 -45.17 -6.32 7.15
C TYR A 61 -44.85 -4.94 6.53
N LEU A 62 -43.83 -4.25 7.05
CA LEU A 62 -43.39 -2.95 6.53
C LEU A 62 -42.97 -3.04 5.06
N ALA A 63 -42.32 -4.14 4.67
CA ALA A 63 -41.92 -4.38 3.27
C ALA A 63 -43.11 -4.57 2.31
N GLU A 64 -44.30 -4.92 2.82
CA GLU A 64 -45.54 -5.07 2.04
C GLU A 64 -46.31 -3.75 1.89
N LEU A 65 -45.94 -2.69 2.62
CA LEU A 65 -46.60 -1.39 2.54
C LEU A 65 -46.22 -0.64 1.25
N THR A 66 -47.20 -0.39 0.39
CA THR A 66 -47.01 0.37 -0.86
C THR A 66 -47.19 1.88 -0.70
N ASN A 67 -47.89 2.33 0.35
CA ASN A 67 -48.11 3.75 0.62
C ASN A 67 -46.93 4.34 1.43
N PRO A 68 -46.18 5.33 0.90
CA PRO A 68 -45.01 5.90 1.56
C PRO A 68 -45.29 6.57 2.90
N ALA A 69 -46.45 7.23 3.05
CA ALA A 69 -46.82 7.89 4.30
C ALA A 69 -47.11 6.86 5.40
N ASN A 70 -47.82 5.79 5.06
CA ASN A 70 -48.10 4.69 6.00
C ASN A 70 -46.83 3.95 6.39
N PHE A 71 -45.90 3.75 5.44
CA PHE A 71 -44.59 3.16 5.70
C PHE A 71 -43.82 4.01 6.70
N MET A 72 -43.64 5.32 6.42
CA MET A 72 -42.88 6.21 7.30
C MET A 72 -43.47 6.28 8.71
N HIS A 73 -44.79 6.36 8.80
CA HIS A 73 -45.50 6.47 10.08
C HIS A 73 -45.30 5.24 10.97
N CYS A 74 -45.18 4.04 10.39
CA CYS A 74 -44.82 2.84 11.13
C CYS A 74 -43.31 2.74 11.37
N ALA A 75 -42.50 2.99 10.34
CA ALA A 75 -41.05 2.80 10.37
C ALA A 75 -40.39 3.66 11.46
N GLU A 76 -40.84 4.91 11.65
CA GLU A 76 -40.30 5.82 12.69
C GLU A 76 -40.31 5.18 14.09
N ILE A 77 -41.43 4.64 14.51
CA ILE A 77 -41.59 4.04 15.85
C ILE A 77 -40.77 2.77 16.00
N TRP A 78 -40.68 1.95 14.95
CA TRP A 78 -39.90 0.72 14.99
C TRP A 78 -38.40 0.96 14.88
N VAL A 79 -37.97 2.04 14.21
CA VAL A 79 -36.59 2.54 14.27
C VAL A 79 -36.27 3.01 15.69
N GLN A 80 -37.17 3.76 16.33
CA GLN A 80 -36.99 4.16 17.74
C GLN A 80 -36.91 2.95 18.68
N PHE A 81 -37.80 1.96 18.52
CA PHE A 81 -37.74 0.71 19.29
C PHE A 81 -36.39 0.01 19.14
N THR A 82 -35.90 -0.08 17.90
CA THR A 82 -34.61 -0.67 17.57
C THR A 82 -33.47 0.10 18.24
N ALA A 83 -33.46 1.43 18.14
CA ALA A 83 -32.44 2.29 18.73
C ALA A 83 -32.40 2.20 20.27
N VAL A 84 -33.55 2.10 20.92
CA VAL A 84 -33.65 2.07 22.39
C VAL A 84 -33.29 0.69 22.96
N HIS A 85 -33.69 -0.40 22.31
CA HIS A 85 -33.62 -1.75 22.90
C HIS A 85 -32.48 -2.62 22.38
N PHE A 86 -31.82 -2.21 21.30
CA PHE A 86 -30.68 -2.90 20.71
C PHE A 86 -29.41 -2.05 20.69
N SER A 87 -29.39 -0.90 21.37
CA SER A 87 -28.21 -0.02 21.51
C SER A 87 -26.98 -0.76 22.03
N ASP A 88 -27.19 -1.74 22.92
CA ASP A 88 -26.11 -2.52 23.54
C ASP A 88 -25.49 -3.53 22.56
N ASN A 89 -26.21 -3.90 21.49
CA ASN A 89 -25.87 -4.95 20.55
C ASN A 89 -26.11 -4.48 19.11
N PHE A 90 -25.21 -3.63 18.62
CA PHE A 90 -25.29 -3.08 17.27
C PHE A 90 -25.20 -4.14 16.17
N LEU A 91 -24.34 -5.17 16.32
CA LEU A 91 -24.11 -6.16 15.27
C LEU A 91 -25.37 -6.97 14.87
N PRO A 92 -26.18 -7.47 15.83
CA PRO A 92 -27.47 -8.09 15.51
C PRO A 92 -28.46 -7.22 14.72
N LEU A 93 -28.31 -5.89 14.73
CA LEU A 93 -29.15 -5.01 13.91
C LEU A 93 -28.82 -5.11 12.43
N ILE A 94 -27.55 -5.36 12.09
CA ILE A 94 -27.14 -5.57 10.70
C ILE A 94 -27.81 -6.84 10.15
N ASP A 95 -27.95 -7.87 10.99
CA ASP A 95 -28.62 -9.12 10.60
C ASP A 95 -30.13 -8.98 10.34
N LEU A 96 -30.77 -7.89 10.80
CA LEU A 96 -32.19 -7.64 10.52
C LEU A 96 -32.42 -7.26 9.04
N PHE A 97 -31.41 -6.72 8.37
CA PHE A 97 -31.52 -6.41 6.94
C PHE A 97 -31.43 -7.70 6.12
N ARG A 98 -32.57 -8.19 5.62
CA ARG A 98 -32.62 -9.47 4.90
C ARG A 98 -31.91 -9.48 3.54
N LYS A 99 -31.82 -8.33 2.86
CA LYS A 99 -31.16 -8.21 1.57
C LYS A 99 -29.68 -7.89 1.77
N GLU A 100 -28.80 -8.71 1.19
CA GLU A 100 -27.35 -8.54 1.32
C GLU A 100 -26.87 -7.18 0.80
N SER A 101 -27.42 -6.70 -0.31
CA SER A 101 -27.11 -5.36 -0.84
C SER A 101 -27.43 -4.24 0.15
N VAL A 102 -28.49 -4.37 0.95
CA VAL A 102 -28.85 -3.37 1.97
C VAL A 102 -27.88 -3.45 3.15
N LYS A 103 -27.45 -4.65 3.56
CA LYS A 103 -26.43 -4.80 4.60
C LYS A 103 -25.13 -4.10 4.22
N VAL A 104 -24.67 -4.27 2.99
CA VAL A 104 -23.46 -3.65 2.47
C VAL A 104 -23.55 -2.13 2.52
N GLU A 105 -24.65 -1.54 2.04
CA GLU A 105 -24.84 -0.08 2.06
C GLU A 105 -24.92 0.48 3.48
N VAL A 106 -25.58 -0.22 4.40
CA VAL A 106 -25.57 0.15 5.83
C VAL A 106 -24.15 0.08 6.40
N CYS A 107 -23.39 -0.97 6.08
CA CYS A 107 -21.99 -1.10 6.52
C CYS A 107 -21.10 0.01 5.95
N LYS A 108 -21.27 0.39 4.67
CA LYS A 108 -20.59 1.53 4.05
C LYS A 108 -20.90 2.82 4.83
N THR A 109 -22.18 3.09 5.07
CA THR A 109 -22.65 4.27 5.83
C THR A 109 -22.06 4.32 7.24
N VAL A 110 -21.99 3.18 7.93
CA VAL A 110 -21.40 3.08 9.28
C VAL A 110 -19.92 3.40 9.25
N VAL A 111 -19.16 2.83 8.31
CA VAL A 111 -17.71 3.09 8.20
C VAL A 111 -17.42 4.52 7.77
N GLU A 112 -18.21 5.11 6.88
CA GLU A 112 -18.13 6.53 6.51
C GLU A 112 -18.38 7.44 7.72
N ALA A 113 -19.47 7.20 8.46
CA ALA A 113 -19.81 7.97 9.65
C ALA A 113 -18.74 7.84 10.75
N VAL A 114 -18.18 6.64 10.90
CA VAL A 114 -17.03 6.41 11.77
C VAL A 114 -15.85 7.23 11.24
N GLY A 115 -15.52 7.17 9.95
CA GLY A 115 -14.41 7.88 9.30
C GLY A 115 -14.41 9.40 9.51
N VAL A 116 -15.59 10.03 9.63
CA VAL A 116 -15.71 11.47 9.92
C VAL A 116 -15.32 11.81 11.38
N ARG A 117 -15.44 10.87 12.32
CA ARG A 117 -15.11 11.11 13.73
C ARG A 117 -13.61 11.32 13.89
N THR A 118 -13.25 12.34 14.66
CA THR A 118 -11.85 12.62 15.01
C THR A 118 -11.36 11.68 16.10
N GLY A 119 -10.12 11.23 15.98
CA GLY A 119 -9.43 10.41 16.99
C GLY A 119 -9.31 8.92 16.65
N PRO A 120 -8.34 8.23 17.28
CA PRO A 120 -8.10 6.82 17.07
C PRO A 120 -9.18 5.94 17.71
N VAL A 121 -9.32 4.72 17.19
CA VAL A 121 -10.17 3.67 17.76
C VAL A 121 -9.29 2.72 18.57
N THR A 122 -9.44 2.76 19.89
CA THR A 122 -8.60 2.00 20.83
C THR A 122 -9.35 0.86 21.53
N ASP A 123 -10.67 0.93 21.60
CA ASP A 123 -11.51 -0.07 22.28
C ASP A 123 -11.56 -1.38 21.47
N PRO A 124 -11.07 -2.51 22.01
CA PRO A 124 -11.09 -3.81 21.32
C PRO A 124 -12.49 -4.26 20.88
N ILE A 125 -13.55 -3.92 21.63
CA ILE A 125 -14.93 -4.29 21.28
C ILE A 125 -15.33 -3.54 20.01
N VAL A 126 -15.03 -2.24 19.96
CA VAL A 126 -15.31 -1.40 18.79
C VAL A 126 -14.47 -1.84 17.59
N VAL A 127 -13.18 -2.13 17.79
CA VAL A 127 -12.31 -2.65 16.72
C VAL A 127 -12.87 -3.95 16.14
N ASN A 128 -13.27 -4.90 16.98
CA ASN A 128 -13.86 -6.16 16.53
C ASN A 128 -15.19 -5.96 15.78
N ALA A 129 -16.05 -5.07 16.27
CA ALA A 129 -17.30 -4.73 15.59
C ALA A 129 -17.04 -4.08 14.22
N LEU A 130 -16.09 -3.15 14.13
CA LEU A 130 -15.67 -2.51 12.89
C LEU A 130 -15.06 -3.51 11.90
N MET A 131 -14.25 -4.45 12.39
CA MET A 131 -13.71 -5.54 11.57
C MET A 131 -14.83 -6.45 11.04
N PHE A 132 -15.85 -6.76 11.84
CA PHE A 132 -17.02 -7.51 11.38
C PHE A 132 -17.78 -6.76 10.28
N VAL A 133 -18.06 -5.46 10.48
CA VAL A 133 -18.70 -4.59 9.47
C VAL A 133 -17.88 -4.54 8.18
N ALA A 134 -16.55 -4.40 8.30
CA ALA A 134 -15.65 -4.38 7.15
C ALA A 134 -15.62 -5.71 6.38
N ARG A 135 -15.75 -6.85 7.07
CA ARG A 135 -15.86 -8.17 6.42
C ARG A 135 -17.14 -8.30 5.61
N ILE A 136 -18.28 -7.82 6.11
CA ILE A 136 -19.52 -7.82 5.33
C ILE A 136 -19.35 -7.05 4.01
N MET A 137 -18.70 -5.88 4.05
CA MET A 137 -18.40 -5.12 2.83
C MET A 137 -17.41 -5.85 1.92
N HIS A 138 -16.40 -6.51 2.48
CA HIS A 138 -15.44 -7.27 1.69
C HIS A 138 -16.09 -8.49 1.01
N ASP A 139 -16.95 -9.22 1.73
CA ASP A 139 -17.56 -10.45 1.24
C ASP A 139 -18.56 -10.21 0.10
N SER A 140 -19.01 -8.96 -0.08
CA SER A 140 -19.77 -8.56 -1.27
C SER A 140 -18.91 -8.31 -2.51
N VAL A 141 -17.58 -8.22 -2.37
CA VAL A 141 -16.65 -8.06 -3.49
C VAL A 141 -16.38 -9.42 -4.14
N SER A 142 -16.73 -9.54 -5.42
CA SER A 142 -16.54 -10.73 -6.24
C SER A 142 -15.82 -10.39 -7.55
N ALA A 143 -15.51 -11.41 -8.36
CA ALA A 143 -14.93 -11.23 -9.69
C ALA A 143 -15.82 -10.42 -10.66
N LEU A 144 -17.12 -10.26 -10.35
CA LEU A 144 -18.08 -9.50 -11.15
C LEU A 144 -18.32 -8.09 -10.62
N THR A 145 -17.71 -7.73 -9.48
CA THR A 145 -17.86 -6.40 -8.88
C THR A 145 -17.14 -5.36 -9.74
N VAL A 146 -17.79 -4.23 -9.98
CA VAL A 146 -17.21 -3.13 -10.75
C VAL A 146 -15.99 -2.57 -10.01
N GLU A 147 -14.93 -2.25 -10.76
CA GLU A 147 -13.66 -1.77 -10.19
C GLU A 147 -13.84 -0.54 -9.28
N ASP A 148 -14.76 0.37 -9.61
CA ASP A 148 -15.07 1.54 -8.78
C ASP A 148 -15.67 1.16 -7.41
N GLU A 149 -16.56 0.16 -7.36
CA GLU A 149 -17.13 -0.32 -6.10
C GLU A 149 -16.07 -1.04 -5.26
N LYS A 150 -15.25 -1.88 -5.89
CA LYS A 150 -14.10 -2.53 -5.24
C LYS A 150 -13.14 -1.48 -4.66
N ARG A 151 -12.88 -0.41 -5.41
CA ARG A 151 -12.04 0.71 -4.96
C ARG A 151 -12.66 1.45 -3.78
N GLN A 152 -13.97 1.75 -3.81
CA GLN A 152 -14.67 2.42 -2.71
C GLN A 152 -14.60 1.58 -1.43
N ILE A 153 -14.93 0.29 -1.49
CA ILE A 153 -14.84 -0.62 -0.34
C ILE A 153 -13.40 -0.69 0.18
N GLY A 154 -12.42 -0.83 -0.71
CA GLY A 154 -11.02 -0.82 -0.36
C GLY A 154 -10.60 0.47 0.38
N GLN A 155 -11.05 1.65 -0.07
CA GLN A 155 -10.76 2.92 0.59
C GLN A 155 -11.36 3.03 1.99
N LEU A 156 -12.60 2.57 2.17
CA LEU A 156 -13.27 2.55 3.48
C LEU A 156 -12.53 1.64 4.47
N VAL A 157 -12.14 0.44 4.02
CA VAL A 157 -11.36 -0.50 4.85
C VAL A 157 -9.98 0.07 5.16
N CYS A 158 -9.29 0.70 4.20
CA CYS A 158 -8.01 1.37 4.46
C CYS A 158 -8.14 2.48 5.52
N GLY A 159 -9.18 3.31 5.44
CA GLY A 159 -9.44 4.36 6.42
C GLY A 159 -9.69 3.79 7.82
N LEU A 160 -10.39 2.67 7.92
CA LEU A 160 -10.60 1.96 9.19
C LEU A 160 -9.29 1.40 9.76
N VAL A 161 -8.49 0.72 8.94
CA VAL A 161 -7.18 0.16 9.35
C VAL A 161 -6.24 1.24 9.86
N GLN A 162 -6.25 2.43 9.25
CA GLN A 162 -5.42 3.57 9.68
C GLN A 162 -5.84 4.16 11.04
N ARG A 163 -7.09 3.95 11.45
CA ARG A 163 -7.63 4.53 12.70
C ARG A 163 -7.48 3.64 13.91
N VAL A 164 -7.29 2.33 13.73
CA VAL A 164 -7.07 1.42 14.84
C VAL A 164 -5.69 1.66 15.44
N ASP A 165 -5.68 2.01 16.73
CA ASP A 165 -4.46 2.33 17.47
C ASP A 165 -4.45 1.63 18.83
N HIS A 166 -3.49 0.73 19.03
CA HIS A 166 -3.25 0.06 20.31
C HIS A 166 -2.20 0.79 21.17
N GLY A 167 -1.83 2.02 20.81
CA GLY A 167 -0.87 2.84 21.52
C GLY A 167 0.53 2.23 21.50
N ARG A 168 1.09 1.98 22.68
CA ARG A 168 2.44 1.40 22.82
C ARG A 168 2.48 -0.13 22.77
N ASP A 169 1.33 -0.79 22.62
CA ASP A 169 1.28 -2.24 22.44
C ASP A 169 1.52 -2.60 20.96
N PHE A 170 2.78 -2.52 20.57
CA PHE A 170 3.25 -2.79 19.21
C PHE A 170 2.96 -4.21 18.74
N GLU A 171 3.04 -5.19 19.64
CA GLU A 171 2.75 -6.60 19.32
C GLU A 171 1.27 -6.78 19.02
N LYS A 172 0.38 -6.19 19.82
CA LYS A 172 -1.06 -6.19 19.55
C LYS A 172 -1.40 -5.45 18.26
N GLN A 173 -0.75 -4.33 17.97
CA GLN A 173 -0.93 -3.61 16.72
C GLN A 173 -0.51 -4.44 15.50
N LEU A 174 0.62 -5.14 15.58
CA LEU A 174 1.07 -6.03 14.50
C LEU A 174 0.12 -7.21 14.31
N ASN A 175 -0.37 -7.82 15.40
CA ASN A 175 -1.36 -8.90 15.34
C ASN A 175 -2.66 -8.44 14.67
N PHE A 176 -3.13 -7.22 14.97
CA PHE A 176 -4.27 -6.64 14.27
C PHE A 176 -4.03 -6.55 12.75
N TYR A 177 -2.83 -6.14 12.30
CA TYR A 177 -2.51 -6.12 10.87
C TYR A 177 -2.43 -7.52 10.23
N VAL A 178 -1.99 -8.53 10.99
CA VAL A 178 -2.02 -9.94 10.57
C VAL A 178 -3.46 -10.41 10.37
N GLU A 179 -4.35 -10.12 11.32
CA GLU A 179 -5.77 -10.44 11.22
C GLU A 179 -6.44 -9.70 10.06
N ALA A 180 -6.12 -8.41 9.86
CA ALA A 180 -6.65 -7.62 8.75
C ALA A 180 -6.20 -8.17 7.39
N ARG A 181 -4.93 -8.56 7.24
CA ARG A 181 -4.44 -9.22 6.02
C ARG A 181 -5.21 -10.50 5.73
N ALA A 182 -5.46 -11.33 6.75
CA ALA A 182 -6.21 -12.57 6.59
C ALA A 182 -7.70 -12.34 6.26
N ALA A 183 -8.28 -11.26 6.78
CA ALA A 183 -9.69 -10.91 6.57
C ALA A 183 -9.99 -10.33 5.18
N PHE A 184 -8.99 -9.74 4.50
CA PHE A 184 -9.21 -8.99 3.25
C PHE A 184 -8.32 -9.44 2.08
N PRO A 185 -8.31 -10.74 1.71
CA PRO A 185 -7.33 -11.31 0.78
C PRO A 185 -7.40 -10.74 -0.65
N ASN A 186 -8.55 -10.23 -1.09
CA ASN A 186 -8.79 -9.82 -2.49
C ASN A 186 -8.73 -8.30 -2.72
N LEU A 187 -8.28 -7.54 -1.72
CA LEU A 187 -8.19 -6.08 -1.75
C LEU A 187 -6.74 -5.61 -1.71
N ASP A 188 -6.12 -5.49 -2.89
CA ASP A 188 -4.74 -5.00 -3.05
C ASP A 188 -4.50 -3.66 -2.33
N SER A 189 -5.46 -2.74 -2.36
CA SER A 189 -5.35 -1.45 -1.66
C SER A 189 -5.16 -1.61 -0.15
N VAL A 190 -5.85 -2.57 0.46
CA VAL A 190 -5.74 -2.88 1.89
C VAL A 190 -4.37 -3.52 2.18
N HIS A 191 -3.91 -4.44 1.34
CA HIS A 191 -2.57 -5.03 1.50
C HIS A 191 -1.45 -3.99 1.38
N VAL A 192 -1.54 -3.07 0.41
CA VAL A 192 -0.62 -1.94 0.28
C VAL A 192 -0.63 -1.08 1.55
N GLN A 193 -1.83 -0.75 2.06
CA GLN A 193 -2.00 0.03 3.27
C GLN A 193 -1.39 -0.67 4.50
N LEU A 194 -1.58 -1.98 4.63
CA LEU A 194 -1.04 -2.77 5.73
C LEU A 194 0.49 -2.80 5.72
N VAL A 195 1.12 -2.98 4.54
CA VAL A 195 2.59 -2.90 4.42
C VAL A 195 3.10 -1.52 4.83
N GLN A 196 2.44 -0.45 4.40
CA GLN A 196 2.80 0.92 4.81
C GLN A 196 2.63 1.13 6.32
N CYS A 197 1.53 0.66 6.91
CA CYS A 197 1.30 0.73 8.35
C CYS A 197 2.35 -0.05 9.14
N VAL A 198 2.74 -1.24 8.70
CA VAL A 198 3.77 -2.06 9.37
C VAL A 198 5.17 -1.46 9.22
N ASN A 199 5.48 -0.87 8.07
CA ASN A 199 6.72 -0.11 7.88
C ASN A 199 6.77 1.10 8.82
N ARG A 200 5.67 1.85 8.94
CA ARG A 200 5.53 2.95 9.92
C ARG A 200 5.68 2.44 11.35
N LEU A 201 5.04 1.34 11.72
CA LEU A 201 5.14 0.72 13.04
C LEU A 201 6.59 0.37 13.41
N SER A 202 7.37 -0.10 12.42
CA SER A 202 8.80 -0.38 12.59
C SER A 202 9.61 0.90 12.84
N VAL A 203 9.32 1.98 12.11
CA VAL A 203 9.95 3.28 12.31
C VAL A 203 9.58 3.89 13.67
N ASP A 204 8.33 3.77 14.09
CA ASP A 204 7.87 4.25 15.40
C ASP A 204 8.56 3.49 16.54
N ALA A 205 8.70 2.16 16.42
CA ALA A 205 9.48 1.36 17.36
C ALA A 205 10.94 1.82 17.42
N ARG A 206 11.57 2.10 16.27
CA ARG A 206 12.93 2.67 16.20
C ARG A 206 13.03 4.00 16.92
N ASN A 207 12.08 4.90 16.72
CA ASN A 207 12.08 6.24 17.29
C ASN A 207 12.01 6.20 18.83
N ILE A 208 11.24 5.26 19.38
CA ILE A 208 11.16 5.04 20.84
C ILE A 208 12.50 4.58 21.40
N VAL A 209 13.16 3.63 20.73
CA VAL A 209 14.45 3.10 21.19
C VAL A 209 15.66 3.91 20.71
N ARG A 210 15.44 4.99 19.94
CA ARG A 210 16.50 5.80 19.29
C ARG A 210 17.51 4.92 18.53
N GLY A 211 16.99 3.93 17.81
CA GLY A 211 17.76 2.91 17.09
C GLY A 211 18.60 1.96 17.96
N HIS A 212 18.48 1.97 19.29
CA HIS A 212 19.14 1.01 20.18
C HIS A 212 18.21 -0.17 20.46
N HIS A 213 18.13 -1.10 19.50
CA HIS A 213 17.24 -2.25 19.65
C HIS A 213 17.77 -3.24 20.70
N THR A 214 16.92 -3.57 21.67
CA THR A 214 17.06 -4.77 22.49
C THR A 214 16.77 -6.03 21.67
N ARG A 215 17.09 -7.23 22.20
CA ARG A 215 16.73 -8.51 21.58
C ARG A 215 15.23 -8.63 21.26
N ARG A 216 14.36 -8.10 22.13
CA ARG A 216 12.91 -8.13 21.92
C ARG A 216 12.50 -7.19 20.79
N THR A 217 12.96 -5.95 20.84
CA THR A 217 12.59 -4.95 19.81
C THR A 217 13.20 -5.25 18.45
N SER A 218 14.38 -5.88 18.39
CA SER A 218 14.95 -6.34 17.12
C SER A 218 14.18 -7.53 16.53
N ALA A 219 13.74 -8.48 17.37
CA ALA A 219 12.85 -9.55 16.93
C ALA A 219 11.52 -8.99 16.39
N PHE A 220 10.96 -7.98 17.06
CA PHE A 220 9.73 -7.31 16.62
C PHE A 220 9.88 -6.66 15.24
N VAL A 221 10.90 -5.82 15.00
CA VAL A 221 11.07 -5.17 13.69
C VAL A 221 11.41 -6.18 12.58
N ARG A 222 12.04 -7.31 12.91
CA ARG A 222 12.20 -8.43 11.96
C ARG A 222 10.86 -9.09 11.63
N ALA A 223 9.96 -9.23 12.60
CA ALA A 223 8.61 -9.73 12.34
C ALA A 223 7.82 -8.76 11.45
N CYS A 224 7.96 -7.45 11.64
CA CYS A 224 7.39 -6.44 10.75
C CYS A 224 7.94 -6.57 9.32
N ALA A 225 9.26 -6.68 9.17
CA ALA A 225 9.88 -6.87 7.85
C ALA A 225 9.41 -8.18 7.18
N ALA A 226 9.28 -9.27 7.95
CA ALA A 226 8.76 -10.54 7.47
C ALA A 226 7.31 -10.43 7.01
N PHE A 227 6.45 -9.74 7.77
CA PHE A 227 5.07 -9.45 7.37
C PHE A 227 5.03 -8.71 6.03
N SER A 228 5.82 -7.64 5.87
CA SER A 228 5.90 -6.91 4.61
C SER A 228 6.36 -7.83 3.47
N PHE A 229 7.41 -8.62 3.68
CA PHE A 229 7.98 -9.53 2.69
C PHE A 229 7.00 -10.60 2.19
N ILE A 230 6.16 -11.17 3.06
CA ILE A 230 5.17 -12.18 2.65
C ILE A 230 3.88 -11.58 2.09
N THR A 231 3.63 -10.30 2.34
CA THR A 231 2.41 -9.62 1.88
C THR A 231 2.61 -9.07 0.47
N ILE A 232 3.78 -8.50 0.16
CA ILE A 232 4.07 -7.89 -1.14
C ILE A 232 3.82 -8.84 -2.33
N PRO A 233 4.24 -10.13 -2.33
CA PRO A 233 3.96 -11.06 -3.43
C PRO A 233 2.49 -11.23 -3.79
N SER A 234 1.57 -11.01 -2.84
CA SER A 234 0.11 -11.17 -3.09
C SER A 234 -0.50 -10.02 -3.89
N LEU A 235 0.25 -8.94 -4.15
CA LEU A 235 -0.23 -7.80 -4.92
C LEU A 235 -0.14 -8.05 -6.42
N THR A 236 -1.13 -7.58 -7.17
CA THR A 236 -1.20 -7.79 -8.61
C THR A 236 -0.17 -6.91 -9.36
N LEU A 237 -0.12 -5.62 -9.03
CA LEU A 237 0.68 -4.63 -9.75
C LEU A 237 2.18 -4.76 -9.44
N VAL A 238 2.97 -5.12 -10.48
CA VAL A 238 4.44 -5.27 -10.41
C VAL A 238 5.11 -3.99 -9.88
N TYR A 239 4.71 -2.83 -10.40
CA TYR A 239 5.31 -1.55 -9.99
C TYR A 239 5.11 -1.27 -8.51
N THR A 240 3.91 -1.51 -7.98
CA THR A 240 3.61 -1.37 -6.55
C THR A 240 4.44 -2.34 -5.72
N ARG A 241 4.60 -3.59 -6.18
CA ARG A 241 5.48 -4.58 -5.53
C ARG A 241 6.92 -4.09 -5.46
N LEU A 242 7.47 -3.58 -6.56
CA LEU A 242 8.82 -3.01 -6.62
C LEU A 242 9.01 -1.86 -5.62
N GLN A 243 8.06 -0.91 -5.59
CA GLN A 243 8.10 0.22 -4.66
C GLN A 243 8.06 -0.23 -3.20
N LEU A 244 7.18 -1.18 -2.87
CA LEU A 244 7.04 -1.68 -1.50
C LEU A 244 8.24 -2.52 -1.07
N TYR A 245 8.85 -3.32 -1.94
CA TYR A 245 10.09 -4.01 -1.61
C TYR A 245 11.24 -3.04 -1.33
N LEU A 246 11.40 -2.01 -2.16
CA LEU A 246 12.44 -0.99 -1.94
C LEU A 246 12.21 -0.25 -0.62
N LEU A 247 10.99 0.23 -0.38
CA LEU A 247 10.64 0.93 0.86
C LEU A 247 10.81 0.05 2.10
N SER A 248 10.33 -1.20 2.05
CA SER A 248 10.45 -2.13 3.18
C SER A 248 11.91 -2.52 3.43
N GLY A 249 12.72 -2.63 2.37
CA GLY A 249 14.17 -2.84 2.47
C GLY A 249 14.89 -1.64 3.10
N GLN A 250 14.52 -0.41 2.73
CA GLN A 250 15.03 0.82 3.33
C GLN A 250 14.67 0.92 4.81
N VAL A 251 13.42 0.59 5.18
CA VAL A 251 12.98 0.56 6.59
C VAL A 251 13.70 -0.53 7.38
N ALA A 252 13.92 -1.70 6.79
CA ALA A 252 14.70 -2.77 7.41
C ALA A 252 16.16 -2.34 7.64
N LEU A 253 16.79 -1.67 6.66
CA LEU A 253 18.13 -1.12 6.77
C LEU A 253 18.21 -0.10 7.91
N LEU A 254 17.25 0.83 7.98
CA LEU A 254 17.14 1.83 9.05
C LEU A 254 17.00 1.22 10.46
N ASN A 255 16.48 -0.01 10.55
CA ASN A 255 16.32 -0.79 11.77
C ASN A 255 17.46 -1.81 12.01
N GLN A 256 18.58 -1.72 11.28
CA GLN A 256 19.72 -2.65 11.37
C GLN A 256 19.37 -4.12 11.06
N CYS A 257 18.29 -4.35 10.30
CA CYS A 257 17.85 -5.68 9.86
C CYS A 257 18.46 -6.01 8.49
N LEU A 258 19.79 -6.13 8.42
CA LEU A 258 20.52 -6.25 7.16
C LEU A 258 20.08 -7.46 6.32
N GLY A 259 19.86 -8.62 6.93
CA GLY A 259 19.40 -9.82 6.21
C GLY A 259 18.00 -9.65 5.60
N GLN A 260 17.09 -8.97 6.29
CA GLN A 260 15.75 -8.68 5.77
C GLN A 260 15.79 -7.60 4.67
N ALA A 261 16.67 -6.60 4.82
CA ALA A 261 16.90 -5.59 3.79
C ALA A 261 17.43 -6.24 2.50
N ASP A 262 18.47 -7.06 2.61
CA ASP A 262 19.06 -7.82 1.50
C ASP A 262 18.01 -8.72 0.81
N ALA A 263 17.19 -9.43 1.58
CA ALA A 263 16.10 -10.23 1.02
C ALA A 263 15.10 -9.39 0.21
N CYS A 264 14.69 -8.21 0.72
CA CYS A 264 13.80 -7.30 0.01
C CYS A 264 14.43 -6.77 -1.28
N PHE A 265 15.71 -6.39 -1.25
CA PHE A 265 16.42 -5.90 -2.43
C PHE A 265 16.61 -7.00 -3.47
N LYS A 266 16.95 -8.23 -3.07
CA LYS A 266 17.03 -9.39 -3.97
C LYS A 266 15.67 -9.69 -4.62
N ALA A 267 14.58 -9.64 -3.85
CA ALA A 267 13.23 -9.83 -4.37
C ALA A 267 12.83 -8.73 -5.37
N ALA A 268 13.18 -7.47 -5.09
CA ALA A 268 13.00 -6.36 -6.03
C ALA A 268 13.80 -6.59 -7.33
N LEU A 269 15.06 -7.00 -7.22
CA LEU A 269 15.93 -7.28 -8.37
C LEU A 269 15.38 -8.42 -9.25
N SER A 270 14.87 -9.50 -8.64
CA SER A 270 14.25 -10.58 -9.40
C SER A 270 12.96 -10.18 -10.10
N LEU A 271 12.24 -9.19 -9.55
CA LEU A 271 10.96 -8.73 -10.07
C LEU A 271 11.10 -7.70 -11.21
N LEU A 272 12.23 -6.99 -11.28
CA LEU A 272 12.47 -5.95 -12.28
C LEU A 272 12.15 -6.37 -13.74
N PRO A 273 12.57 -7.56 -14.22
CA PRO A 273 12.27 -8.00 -15.59
C PRO A 273 10.78 -8.23 -15.88
N GLU A 274 9.95 -8.41 -14.85
CA GLU A 274 8.50 -8.59 -14.98
C GLU A 274 7.76 -7.26 -15.19
N MET A 275 8.46 -6.11 -15.14
CA MET A 275 7.85 -4.80 -15.29
C MET A 275 7.23 -4.65 -16.71
N PRO A 276 5.93 -4.35 -16.83
CA PRO A 276 5.30 -4.18 -18.13
C PRO A 276 5.85 -2.95 -18.85
N LYS A 277 5.94 -3.00 -20.19
CA LYS A 277 6.43 -1.87 -21.02
C LYS A 277 5.48 -0.66 -21.04
N THR A 278 4.19 -0.91 -20.82
CA THR A 278 3.16 0.14 -20.72
C THR A 278 2.33 -0.07 -19.47
N MET A 279 1.84 1.03 -18.90
CA MET A 279 0.98 1.04 -17.72
C MET A 279 -0.25 1.90 -17.99
N ASP A 280 -1.38 1.50 -17.42
CA ASP A 280 -2.58 2.34 -17.41
C ASP A 280 -2.46 3.38 -16.29
N VAL A 281 -2.46 4.66 -16.65
CA VAL A 281 -2.42 5.79 -15.73
C VAL A 281 -3.51 6.77 -16.13
N ASP A 282 -4.53 6.89 -15.29
CA ASP A 282 -5.72 7.73 -15.51
C ASP A 282 -6.49 7.37 -16.80
N GLY A 283 -6.62 6.07 -17.10
CA GLY A 283 -7.31 5.57 -18.30
C GLY A 283 -6.51 5.73 -19.59
N ARG A 284 -5.23 6.12 -19.50
CA ARG A 284 -4.33 6.25 -20.65
C ARG A 284 -3.14 5.31 -20.48
N ARG A 285 -2.87 4.52 -21.52
CA ARG A 285 -1.64 3.73 -21.58
C ARG A 285 -0.44 4.65 -21.78
N LYS A 286 0.42 4.73 -20.78
CA LYS A 286 1.69 5.47 -20.81
C LYS A 286 2.86 4.48 -20.79
N SER A 287 4.02 4.92 -21.29
CA SER A 287 5.26 4.16 -21.16
C SER A 287 5.64 4.02 -19.69
N SER A 288 6.07 2.82 -19.29
CA SER A 288 6.55 2.56 -17.92
C SER A 288 7.99 3.06 -17.69
N GLN A 289 8.71 3.42 -18.75
CA GLN A 289 10.13 3.79 -18.68
C GLN A 289 10.44 4.95 -17.71
N PRO A 290 9.67 6.05 -17.65
CA PRO A 290 9.95 7.13 -16.70
C PRO A 290 9.82 6.70 -15.24
N TYR A 291 8.82 5.85 -14.94
CA TYR A 291 8.60 5.30 -13.61
C TYR A 291 9.71 4.34 -13.20
N LEU A 292 10.16 3.51 -14.16
CA LEU A 292 11.28 2.61 -13.96
C LEU A 292 12.60 3.37 -13.75
N LEU A 293 12.85 4.43 -14.52
CA LEU A 293 14.04 5.28 -14.35
C LEU A 293 14.06 5.93 -12.96
N SER A 294 12.93 6.50 -12.52
CA SER A 294 12.79 7.09 -11.18
C SER A 294 13.02 6.05 -10.08
N TYR A 295 12.42 4.86 -10.22
CA TYR A 295 12.60 3.75 -9.29
C TYR A 295 14.07 3.31 -9.20
N LEU A 296 14.71 3.06 -10.34
CA LEU A 296 16.11 2.61 -10.39
C LEU A 296 17.07 3.68 -9.86
N SER A 297 16.78 4.96 -10.07
CA SER A 297 17.58 6.06 -9.51
C SER A 297 17.50 6.09 -7.97
N ASN A 298 16.32 5.86 -7.41
CA ASN A 298 16.14 5.70 -5.96
C ASN A 298 16.85 4.43 -5.46
N PHE A 299 16.78 3.33 -6.20
CA PHE A 299 17.45 2.10 -5.84
C PHE A 299 19.00 2.27 -5.84
N LEU A 300 19.57 2.89 -6.87
CA LEU A 300 21.00 3.24 -6.92
C LEU A 300 21.43 4.07 -5.70
N SER A 301 20.63 5.08 -5.36
CA SER A 301 20.87 5.90 -4.17
C SER A 301 20.82 5.07 -2.89
N THR A 302 19.90 4.11 -2.80
CA THR A 302 19.84 3.19 -1.64
C THR A 302 21.08 2.31 -1.57
N LEU A 303 21.53 1.76 -2.69
CA LEU A 303 22.68 0.85 -2.75
C LEU A 303 23.99 1.49 -2.31
N LEU A 304 24.14 2.82 -2.39
CA LEU A 304 25.32 3.51 -1.87
C LEU A 304 25.57 3.19 -0.39
N VAL A 305 24.51 3.17 0.42
CA VAL A 305 24.60 3.01 1.87
C VAL A 305 24.36 1.58 2.35
N VAL A 306 24.05 0.66 1.43
CA VAL A 306 23.86 -0.76 1.77
C VAL A 306 25.23 -1.43 1.91
N PRO A 307 25.53 -2.05 3.06
CA PRO A 307 26.79 -2.78 3.24
C PRO A 307 26.83 -4.04 2.37
N ASP A 308 27.99 -4.31 1.81
CA ASP A 308 28.24 -5.59 1.14
C ASP A 308 28.29 -6.76 2.12
N SER A 309 27.80 -7.92 1.65
CA SER A 309 27.90 -9.17 2.39
C SER A 309 29.32 -9.75 2.25
N PRO A 310 29.98 -10.15 3.34
CA PRO A 310 31.29 -10.83 3.29
C PRO A 310 31.28 -12.10 2.41
N GLU A 311 30.12 -12.72 2.24
CA GLU A 311 29.97 -14.00 1.53
C GLU A 311 29.86 -13.85 0.01
N HIS A 312 29.37 -12.70 -0.48
CA HIS A 312 28.95 -12.55 -1.88
C HIS A 312 29.92 -11.71 -2.73
N GLY A 313 31.01 -11.26 -2.12
CA GLY A 313 31.97 -10.35 -2.74
C GLY A 313 31.46 -8.90 -2.83
N VAL A 314 32.34 -8.02 -3.29
CA VAL A 314 32.08 -6.58 -3.36
C VAL A 314 30.97 -6.25 -4.36
N LEU A 315 30.18 -5.22 -4.07
CA LEU A 315 29.14 -4.65 -4.92
C LEU A 315 28.14 -5.69 -5.45
N TYR A 316 27.80 -6.69 -4.65
CA TYR A 316 26.96 -7.82 -5.10
C TYR A 316 25.60 -7.34 -5.59
N LEU A 317 24.89 -6.52 -4.80
CA LEU A 317 23.58 -5.99 -5.17
C LEU A 317 23.67 -4.99 -6.33
N THR A 318 24.71 -4.17 -6.39
CA THR A 318 24.96 -3.26 -7.52
C THR A 318 25.17 -4.03 -8.81
N ARG A 319 25.96 -5.11 -8.79
CA ARG A 319 26.14 -6.02 -9.93
C ARG A 319 24.82 -6.69 -10.32
N GLY A 320 24.03 -7.12 -9.33
CA GLY A 320 22.68 -7.64 -9.54
C GLY A 320 21.77 -6.64 -10.25
N LEU A 321 21.81 -5.37 -9.84
CA LEU A 321 21.05 -4.29 -10.45
C LEU A 321 21.48 -4.04 -11.89
N LEU A 322 22.78 -3.95 -12.17
CA LEU A 322 23.28 -3.75 -13.54
C LEU A 322 22.89 -4.91 -14.46
N ASN A 323 22.96 -6.15 -13.97
CA ASN A 323 22.50 -7.32 -14.70
C ASN A 323 20.97 -7.29 -14.97
N ALA A 324 20.17 -6.83 -14.01
CA ALA A 324 18.73 -6.68 -14.19
C ALA A 324 18.41 -5.57 -15.21
N VAL A 325 19.11 -4.44 -15.15
CA VAL A 325 18.98 -3.31 -16.09
C VAL A 325 19.22 -3.77 -17.53
N GLN A 326 20.24 -4.60 -17.77
CA GLN A 326 20.49 -5.15 -19.11
C GLN A 326 19.31 -5.95 -19.67
N ARG A 327 18.50 -6.58 -18.81
CA ARG A 327 17.32 -7.36 -19.21
C ARG A 327 16.05 -6.51 -19.35
N CYS A 328 15.97 -5.38 -18.65
CA CYS A 328 14.77 -4.54 -18.60
C CYS A 328 14.68 -3.54 -19.77
N PHE A 329 15.82 -3.13 -20.31
CA PHE A 329 15.87 -2.12 -21.36
C PHE A 329 16.27 -2.72 -22.70
N GLU A 330 15.57 -2.31 -23.76
CA GLU A 330 15.94 -2.61 -25.13
C GLU A 330 17.28 -1.97 -25.49
N GLU A 331 17.99 -2.58 -26.43
CA GLU A 331 19.24 -2.04 -26.96
C GLU A 331 19.01 -0.65 -27.56
N ASN A 332 19.98 0.25 -27.34
CA ASN A 332 19.98 1.60 -27.91
C ASN A 332 18.79 2.50 -27.51
N THR A 333 18.22 2.32 -26.32
CA THR A 333 17.27 3.28 -25.75
C THR A 333 17.98 4.38 -24.97
N SER A 334 17.57 5.64 -25.18
CA SER A 334 18.12 6.80 -24.46
C SER A 334 17.97 6.66 -22.94
N THR A 335 16.85 6.11 -22.48
CA THR A 335 16.58 5.88 -21.05
C THR A 335 17.64 4.98 -20.39
N LYS A 336 18.11 3.93 -21.09
CA LYS A 336 19.18 3.04 -20.61
C LYS A 336 20.48 3.81 -20.42
N THR A 337 20.82 4.68 -21.37
CA THR A 337 22.03 5.50 -21.31
C THR A 337 21.98 6.55 -20.19
N HIS A 338 20.83 7.21 -20.01
CA HIS A 338 20.64 8.14 -18.89
C HIS A 338 20.79 7.43 -17.54
N LEU A 339 20.29 6.20 -17.41
CA LEU A 339 20.50 5.40 -16.22
C LEU A 339 21.98 5.04 -16.02
N TYR A 340 22.70 4.69 -17.09
CA TYR A 340 24.13 4.43 -17.02
C TYR A 340 24.96 5.65 -16.60
N LEU A 341 24.57 6.86 -16.98
CA LEU A 341 25.18 8.08 -16.41
C LEU A 341 24.97 8.17 -14.90
N ARG A 342 23.76 7.85 -14.39
CA ARG A 342 23.50 7.75 -12.93
C ARG A 342 24.28 6.64 -12.25
N VAL A 343 24.55 5.54 -12.95
CA VAL A 343 25.44 4.48 -12.45
C VAL A 343 26.86 5.00 -12.31
N LEU A 344 27.39 5.76 -13.27
CA LEU A 344 28.72 6.38 -13.15
C LEU A 344 28.77 7.38 -11.98
N ASP A 345 27.70 8.15 -11.76
CA ASP A 345 27.57 9.01 -10.58
C ASP A 345 27.67 8.18 -9.28
N LEU A 346 26.99 7.03 -9.20
CA LEU A 346 27.08 6.14 -8.05
C LEU A 346 28.49 5.57 -7.87
N LEU A 347 29.07 5.00 -8.92
CA LEU A 347 30.38 4.32 -8.87
C LEU A 347 31.50 5.30 -8.47
N SER A 348 31.45 6.53 -8.97
CA SER A 348 32.39 7.60 -8.55
C SER A 348 32.18 8.07 -7.11
N THR A 349 31.00 7.86 -6.54
CA THR A 349 30.71 8.15 -5.13
C THR A 349 31.17 7.01 -4.22
N ILE A 350 31.01 5.76 -4.66
CA ILE A 350 31.37 4.55 -3.92
C ILE A 350 32.88 4.47 -3.61
N VAL A 351 33.74 5.07 -4.43
CA VAL A 351 35.19 5.06 -4.23
C VAL A 351 35.70 6.13 -3.26
N GLN A 352 34.83 7.04 -2.80
CA GLN A 352 35.21 8.12 -1.90
C GLN A 352 35.47 7.60 -0.47
N GLU A 353 36.36 8.28 0.26
CA GLU A 353 36.69 7.90 1.65
C GLU A 353 35.49 8.04 2.60
N SER A 354 34.54 8.93 2.29
CA SER A 354 33.31 9.13 3.04
C SER A 354 32.17 9.41 2.08
N TYR A 355 31.02 8.76 2.30
CA TYR A 355 29.84 9.00 1.48
C TYR A 355 29.12 10.32 1.83
N PRO A 356 28.33 10.88 0.89
CA PRO A 356 27.56 12.11 1.12
C PRO A 356 26.44 11.97 2.16
N TYR A 357 25.97 10.75 2.42
CA TYR A 357 24.96 10.45 3.42
C TYR A 357 25.12 9.02 3.94
N HIS A 358 24.58 8.79 5.13
CA HIS A 358 24.67 7.51 5.84
C HIS A 358 23.35 7.16 6.51
N VAL A 359 23.20 5.87 6.81
CA VAL A 359 22.15 5.40 7.70
C VAL A 359 22.74 5.24 9.10
N GLU A 360 22.10 5.88 10.09
CA GLU A 360 22.56 5.83 11.47
C GLU A 360 22.70 4.37 11.94
N LYS A 361 23.88 4.02 12.49
CA LYS A 361 24.24 2.68 13.00
C LYS A 361 24.33 1.57 11.95
N VAL A 362 24.43 1.93 10.68
CA VAL A 362 24.80 1.00 9.62
C VAL A 362 26.14 1.45 9.07
N ASP A 363 27.12 0.55 9.09
CA ASP A 363 28.41 0.82 8.49
C ASP A 363 28.35 0.50 7.00
N SER A 364 28.28 1.55 6.18
CA SER A 364 28.27 1.46 4.73
C SER A 364 29.67 1.16 4.17
N ASN A 365 29.74 0.92 2.86
CA ASN A 365 30.94 0.47 2.18
C ASN A 365 32.15 1.43 2.27
N ASP A 366 31.94 2.73 2.50
CA ASP A 366 33.03 3.68 2.77
C ASP A 366 33.75 3.40 4.09
N LYS A 367 33.05 2.89 5.10
CA LYS A 367 33.69 2.40 6.33
C LYS A 367 34.28 1.01 6.19
N LEU A 368 33.66 0.15 5.37
CA LEU A 368 34.12 -1.24 5.20
C LEU A 368 35.36 -1.36 4.30
N TYR A 369 35.41 -0.57 3.24
CA TYR A 369 36.48 -0.59 2.23
C TYR A 369 37.23 0.74 2.14
N GLY A 370 36.54 1.87 2.38
CA GLY A 370 37.06 3.20 2.08
C GLY A 370 37.53 3.28 0.62
N SER A 371 38.68 3.90 0.40
CA SER A 371 39.33 3.95 -0.90
C SER A 371 40.40 2.87 -1.08
N ASP A 372 40.18 1.65 -0.57
CA ASP A 372 41.12 0.54 -0.76
C ASP A 372 41.37 0.26 -2.26
N ARG A 373 42.65 0.06 -2.61
CA ARG A 373 43.06 -0.08 -4.02
C ARG A 373 42.43 -1.28 -4.73
N LYS A 374 42.16 -2.39 -4.03
CA LYS A 374 41.51 -3.56 -4.63
C LYS A 374 40.04 -3.28 -4.90
N PHE A 375 39.38 -2.58 -3.97
CA PHE A 375 37.99 -2.17 -4.14
C PHE A 375 37.82 -1.16 -5.27
N VAL A 376 38.66 -0.13 -5.32
CA VAL A 376 38.68 0.85 -6.43
C VAL A 376 38.92 0.16 -7.77
N SER A 377 39.86 -0.80 -7.84
CA SER A 377 40.09 -1.57 -9.07
C SER A 377 38.87 -2.37 -9.54
N GLU A 378 38.07 -2.91 -8.61
CA GLU A 378 36.82 -3.59 -8.95
C GLU A 378 35.76 -2.61 -9.45
N VAL A 379 35.68 -1.40 -8.88
CA VAL A 379 34.79 -0.33 -9.35
C VAL A 379 35.21 0.13 -10.76
N ASP A 380 36.50 0.35 -11.01
CA ASP A 380 37.03 0.79 -12.30
C ASP A 380 36.70 -0.17 -13.44
N LYS A 381 36.70 -1.49 -13.17
CA LYS A 381 36.27 -2.51 -14.14
C LYS A 381 34.80 -2.35 -14.52
N ILE A 382 33.94 -2.03 -13.55
CA ILE A 382 32.51 -1.79 -13.79
C ILE A 382 32.32 -0.47 -14.55
N SER A 383 32.96 0.60 -14.08
CA SER A 383 32.94 1.92 -14.73
C SER A 383 33.38 1.85 -16.19
N SER A 384 34.46 1.12 -16.49
CA SER A 384 34.97 0.93 -17.86
C SER A 384 33.92 0.29 -18.77
N ARG A 385 33.26 -0.79 -18.32
CA ARG A 385 32.19 -1.45 -19.09
C ARG A 385 30.99 -0.53 -19.34
N ILE A 386 30.60 0.25 -18.34
CA ILE A 386 29.49 1.21 -18.47
C ILE A 386 29.84 2.33 -19.44
N VAL A 387 31.07 2.86 -19.38
CA VAL A 387 31.56 3.85 -20.35
C VAL A 387 31.58 3.27 -21.77
N GLU A 388 32.06 2.03 -21.95
CA GLU A 388 32.06 1.35 -23.25
C GLU A 388 30.64 1.21 -23.83
N GLU A 389 29.65 0.85 -23.02
CA GLU A 389 28.25 0.79 -23.43
C GLU A 389 27.70 2.16 -23.85
N ILE A 390 28.00 3.23 -23.10
CA ILE A 390 27.57 4.59 -23.47
C ILE A 390 28.24 5.03 -24.78
N LEU A 391 29.55 4.78 -24.93
CA LEU A 391 30.28 5.10 -26.16
C LEU A 391 29.77 4.30 -27.36
N SER A 392 29.37 3.04 -27.16
CA SER A 392 28.73 2.22 -28.18
C SER A 392 27.40 2.83 -28.63
N HIS A 393 26.56 3.27 -27.68
CA HIS A 393 25.32 3.95 -28.01
C HIS A 393 25.55 5.28 -28.75
N LEU A 394 26.57 6.04 -28.35
CA LEU A 394 26.95 7.29 -29.00
C LEU A 394 27.43 7.06 -30.45
N ARG A 395 28.11 5.95 -30.74
CA ARG A 395 28.42 5.52 -32.12
C ARG A 395 27.15 5.15 -32.88
N TYR A 396 26.23 4.41 -32.26
CA TYR A 396 24.95 4.04 -32.86
C TYR A 396 24.13 5.29 -33.28
N LEU A 397 24.03 6.30 -32.40
CA LEU A 397 23.34 7.56 -32.71
C LEU A 397 23.99 8.29 -33.88
N GLY A 398 25.32 8.24 -33.99
CA GLY A 398 26.06 8.77 -35.13
C GLY A 398 25.80 8.03 -36.43
N SER A 399 25.68 6.70 -36.38
CA SER A 399 25.40 5.86 -37.55
C SER A 399 23.95 5.93 -38.03
N THR A 400 23.04 6.40 -37.18
CA THR A 400 21.60 6.53 -37.47
C THR A 400 21.18 7.99 -37.73
N ASP A 401 22.15 8.88 -37.99
CA ASP A 401 21.96 10.31 -38.24
C ASP A 401 21.20 11.08 -37.15
N GLN A 402 21.16 10.56 -35.91
CA GLN A 402 20.53 11.21 -34.75
C GLN A 402 21.48 12.23 -34.10
N SER A 403 21.94 13.21 -34.90
CA SER A 403 23.02 14.14 -34.53
C SER A 403 22.73 14.96 -33.27
N GLU A 404 21.50 15.43 -33.06
CA GLU A 404 21.13 16.21 -31.87
C GLU A 404 21.25 15.37 -30.58
N LYS A 405 20.69 14.16 -30.58
CA LYS A 405 20.76 13.23 -29.45
C LYS A 405 22.21 12.79 -29.19
N GLN A 406 22.99 12.58 -30.25
CA GLN A 406 24.41 12.26 -30.14
C GLN A 406 25.18 13.39 -29.47
N ALA A 407 24.92 14.65 -29.86
CA ALA A 407 25.59 15.82 -29.28
C ALA A 407 25.20 16.04 -27.82
N ALA A 408 23.92 15.91 -27.49
CA ALA A 408 23.41 16.00 -26.12
C ALA A 408 24.05 14.94 -25.21
N LEU A 409 24.06 13.68 -25.65
CA LEU A 409 24.68 12.59 -24.88
C LEU A 409 26.21 12.76 -24.74
N ALA A 410 26.87 13.25 -25.79
CA ALA A 410 28.30 13.54 -25.74
C ALA A 410 28.62 14.62 -24.70
N LEU A 411 27.78 15.65 -24.60
CA LEU A 411 27.91 16.70 -23.59
C LEU A 411 27.66 16.17 -22.17
N GLU A 412 26.59 15.39 -21.96
CA GLU A 412 26.30 14.80 -20.65
C GLU A 412 27.42 13.87 -20.17
N LEU A 413 27.98 13.05 -21.07
CA LEU A 413 29.11 12.18 -20.75
C LEU A 413 30.39 12.99 -20.51
N PHE A 414 30.61 14.08 -21.25
CA PHE A 414 31.72 15.00 -21.00
C PHE A 414 31.62 15.62 -19.60
N ASP A 415 30.45 16.14 -19.23
CA ASP A 415 30.21 16.71 -17.90
C ASP A 415 30.48 15.67 -16.80
N CYS A 416 30.03 14.43 -17.00
CA CYS A 416 30.34 13.33 -16.10
C CYS A 416 31.85 13.10 -15.95
N PHE A 417 32.62 13.14 -17.05
CA PHE A 417 34.07 12.95 -17.00
C PHE A 417 34.78 14.11 -16.29
N VAL A 418 34.39 15.35 -16.58
CA VAL A 418 35.01 16.53 -15.95
C VAL A 418 34.77 16.55 -14.45
N VAL A 419 33.58 16.13 -14.01
CA VAL A 419 33.21 16.14 -12.59
C VAL A 419 33.76 14.92 -11.83
N ARG A 420 33.81 13.74 -12.46
CA ARG A 420 34.03 12.46 -11.75
C ARG A 420 35.30 11.70 -12.13
N ALA A 421 35.87 11.91 -13.32
CA ALA A 421 37.00 11.13 -13.79
C ALA A 421 38.35 11.76 -13.39
N ASP A 422 39.38 10.93 -13.22
CA ASP A 422 40.75 11.42 -13.01
C ASP A 422 41.37 11.85 -14.35
N LEU A 423 41.22 13.13 -14.70
CA LEU A 423 41.78 13.70 -15.93
C LEU A 423 43.31 13.84 -15.91
N ARG A 424 43.99 13.43 -14.84
CA ARG A 424 45.46 13.26 -14.87
C ARG A 424 45.86 12.05 -15.71
N ASP A 425 44.95 11.09 -15.92
CA ASP A 425 45.15 10.03 -16.92
C ASP A 425 44.97 10.63 -18.33
N PRO A 426 46.04 10.65 -19.17
CA PRO A 426 45.97 11.17 -20.52
C PRO A 426 44.92 10.48 -21.41
N ARG A 427 44.59 9.22 -21.12
CA ARG A 427 43.59 8.45 -21.88
C ARG A 427 42.19 9.01 -21.63
N LEU A 428 41.84 9.23 -20.36
CA LEU A 428 40.55 9.80 -19.96
C LEU A 428 40.42 11.25 -20.41
N ALA A 429 41.50 12.04 -20.25
CA ALA A 429 41.56 13.42 -20.75
C ALA A 429 41.31 13.49 -22.27
N ARG A 430 41.92 12.60 -23.06
CA ARG A 430 41.71 12.54 -24.50
C ARG A 430 40.27 12.18 -24.87
N VAL A 431 39.64 11.26 -24.13
CA VAL A 431 38.22 10.91 -24.34
C VAL A 431 37.33 12.11 -24.03
N ALA A 432 37.55 12.82 -22.92
CA ALA A 432 36.81 14.04 -22.59
C ALA A 432 36.91 15.11 -23.69
N VAL A 433 38.12 15.38 -24.20
CA VAL A 433 38.31 16.33 -25.33
C VAL A 433 37.57 15.89 -26.58
N ASN A 434 37.55 14.59 -26.89
CA ASN A 434 36.80 14.07 -28.04
C ASN A 434 35.28 14.23 -27.87
N LEU A 435 34.76 13.98 -26.68
CA LEU A 435 33.34 14.15 -26.35
C LEU A 435 32.91 15.63 -26.47
N TRP A 436 33.72 16.55 -25.93
CA TRP A 436 33.49 18.00 -26.08
C TRP A 436 33.50 18.43 -27.55
N ASN A 437 34.49 17.99 -28.32
CA ASN A 437 34.55 18.32 -29.74
C ASN A 437 33.32 17.78 -30.50
N LEU A 438 32.81 16.61 -30.11
CA LEU A 438 31.62 16.03 -30.73
C LEU A 438 30.35 16.82 -30.40
N SER A 439 30.20 17.32 -29.16
CA SER A 439 29.05 18.16 -28.77
C SER A 439 29.09 19.53 -29.45
N VAL A 440 30.27 20.18 -29.53
CA VAL A 440 30.44 21.51 -30.12
C VAL A 440 30.29 21.50 -31.65
N ARG A 441 30.78 20.47 -32.35
CA ARG A 441 30.69 20.36 -33.82
C ARG A 441 29.26 20.28 -34.34
N ARG A 442 28.29 19.93 -33.49
CA ARG A 442 26.88 19.73 -33.86
C ARG A 442 25.95 20.85 -33.38
N GLY A 443 26.51 21.96 -32.85
CA GLY A 443 25.76 23.19 -32.57
C GLY A 443 24.93 23.20 -31.27
N PHE A 444 25.17 22.26 -30.35
CA PHE A 444 24.40 22.16 -29.09
C PHE A 444 24.87 23.13 -28.00
N VAL A 445 26.09 23.66 -28.10
CA VAL A 445 26.65 24.66 -27.18
C VAL A 445 26.61 26.04 -27.85
N ASP A 446 26.04 27.02 -27.16
CA ASP A 446 25.90 28.39 -27.68
C ASP A 446 27.25 28.95 -28.14
N SER A 447 27.26 29.55 -29.32
CA SER A 447 28.43 30.11 -30.00
C SER A 447 29.23 31.15 -29.17
N ARG A 448 28.68 31.61 -28.04
CA ARG A 448 29.31 32.55 -27.10
C ARG A 448 30.24 31.89 -26.07
N VAL A 449 30.27 30.55 -25.99
CA VAL A 449 31.16 29.78 -25.10
C VAL A 449 32.35 29.17 -25.88
N LYS A 450 32.45 29.43 -27.19
CA LYS A 450 33.55 28.95 -28.04
C LYS A 450 34.85 29.69 -27.82
#